data_AF-A0A4R4PYX0-F1
#
_entry.id   AF-A0A4R4PYX0-F1
#
_cell.length_a   1.000
_cell.length_b   1.000
_cell.length_c   1.000
_cell.angle_alpha   90.00
_cell.angle_beta   90.00
_cell.angle_gamma   90.00
#
_symmetry.space_group_name_H-M   'P 1'
#
loop_
_entity.id
_entity.type
_entity.pdbx_description
1 polymer ?
#
loop_
_entity_poly.entity_id
_entity_poly.type
_entity_poly.pdbx_seq_one_letter_code
_entity_poly.pdbx_strand_id
1 'polypeptide(L)'
;MTSTGRRPRSDPDEPIFGVCGPDGESLRCRICAAVDEHAVTELPSMAGYGEDTDVRCTRCGSAETTDPIFGWRAKPATWPPLPQHDQP
;
A
#
# COMPACT_ATOMS: atom_id res chain seq x y z
N MET A 1 17.73 3.98 -27.36
CA MET A 1 16.39 3.44 -27.09
C MET A 1 16.53 2.19 -26.24
N THR A 2 16.65 2.34 -24.93
CA THR A 2 16.65 1.21 -23.98
C THR A 2 15.94 1.68 -22.73
N SER A 3 14.61 1.60 -22.76
CA SER A 3 13.78 1.71 -21.56
C SER A 3 14.07 0.49 -20.69
N THR A 4 15.01 0.63 -19.76
CA THR A 4 15.13 -0.32 -18.66
C THR A 4 13.85 -0.20 -17.85
N GLY A 5 12.95 -1.17 -18.02
CA GLY A 5 11.80 -1.37 -17.18
C GLY A 5 12.26 -1.64 -15.75
N ARG A 6 12.59 -0.58 -15.01
CA ARG A 6 12.81 -0.63 -13.58
C ARG A 6 11.43 -0.86 -12.99
N ARG A 7 11.05 -2.15 -12.82
CA ARG A 7 10.06 -2.50 -11.79
C ARG A 7 10.54 -1.78 -10.53
N PRO A 8 9.73 -0.90 -9.91
CA PRO A 8 10.10 -0.39 -8.61
C PRO A 8 10.23 -1.62 -7.74
N ARG A 9 11.47 -1.97 -7.34
CA ARG A 9 11.64 -2.70 -6.10
C ARG A 9 11.08 -1.72 -5.09
N SER A 10 9.90 -2.01 -4.55
CA SER A 10 9.38 -1.24 -3.43
C SER A 10 10.42 -1.39 -2.34
N ASP A 11 11.21 -0.36 -2.10
CA ASP A 11 12.08 -0.32 -0.95
C ASP A 11 11.17 -0.48 0.28
N PRO A 12 11.49 -1.37 1.23
CA PRO A 12 10.62 -1.64 2.38
C PRO A 12 10.43 -0.41 3.27
N ASP A 13 11.29 0.60 3.12
CA ASP A 13 11.24 1.90 3.80
C ASP A 13 10.42 2.95 3.04
N GLU A 14 9.87 2.64 1.87
CA GLU A 14 9.08 3.58 1.07
C GLU A 14 7.57 3.32 1.24
N PRO A 15 6.73 4.37 1.45
CA PRO A 15 5.31 4.17 1.57
C PRO A 15 4.68 3.66 0.27
N ILE A 16 3.88 2.60 0.40
CA ILE A 16 2.98 2.01 -0.59
C ILE A 16 1.97 3.04 -1.10
N PHE A 17 1.46 3.92 -0.24
CA PHE A 17 0.52 4.97 -0.64
C PHE A 17 1.22 6.32 -0.73
N GLY A 18 1.20 6.91 -1.92
CA GLY A 18 1.71 8.25 -2.16
C GLY A 18 0.57 9.25 -2.38
N VAL A 19 0.65 10.42 -1.75
CA VAL A 19 -0.22 11.55 -2.10
C VAL A 19 0.05 12.01 -3.53
N CYS A 20 -1.01 12.38 -4.24
CA CYS A 20 -0.96 12.87 -5.62
C CYS A 20 -2.06 13.90 -5.89
N GLY A 21 -1.97 14.58 -7.03
CA GLY A 21 -2.86 15.68 -7.39
C GLY A 21 -2.29 17.05 -6.99
N PRO A 22 -2.89 18.14 -7.49
CA PRO A 22 -2.43 19.51 -7.25
C PRO A 22 -2.48 19.90 -5.77
N ASP A 23 -3.45 19.36 -5.03
CA ASP A 23 -3.72 19.68 -3.62
C ASP A 23 -3.33 18.55 -2.65
N GLY A 24 -2.79 17.44 -3.17
CA GLY A 24 -2.42 16.26 -2.36
C GLY A 24 -3.61 15.47 -1.80
N GLU A 25 -4.82 15.70 -2.32
CA GLU A 25 -6.06 15.09 -1.82
C GLU A 25 -6.28 13.64 -2.24
N SER A 26 -5.59 13.18 -3.29
CA SER A 26 -5.73 11.82 -3.79
C SER A 26 -4.60 10.92 -3.30
N LEU A 27 -4.92 9.68 -2.98
CA LEU A 27 -3.94 8.65 -2.60
C LEU A 27 -3.77 7.66 -3.74
N ARG A 28 -2.52 7.50 -4.18
CA ARG A 28 -2.13 6.54 -5.22
C ARG A 28 -1.38 5.37 -4.61
N CYS A 29 -1.85 4.16 -4.89
CA CYS A 29 -1.12 2.94 -4.60
C CYS A 29 0.08 2.81 -5.56
N ARG A 30 1.30 2.81 -5.03
CA ARG A 30 2.53 2.69 -5.83
C ARG A 30 2.76 1.29 -6.39
N ILE A 31 2.06 0.28 -5.87
CA ILE A 31 2.17 -1.13 -6.31
C ILE A 31 1.38 -1.38 -7.60
N CYS A 32 0.11 -0.97 -7.64
CA CYS A 32 -0.78 -1.20 -8.79
C CYS A 32 -1.19 0.06 -9.55
N ALA A 33 -0.71 1.23 -9.12
CA ALA A 33 -1.02 2.55 -9.66
C ALA A 33 -2.48 3.00 -9.52
N ALA A 34 -3.33 2.29 -8.77
CA ALA A 34 -4.71 2.70 -8.50
C ALA A 34 -4.74 4.01 -7.71
N VAL A 35 -5.70 4.88 -8.02
CA VAL A 35 -5.90 6.19 -7.39
C VAL A 35 -7.25 6.18 -6.71
N ASP A 36 -7.29 6.57 -5.43
CA ASP A 36 -8.51 6.63 -4.61
C ASP A 36 -9.28 5.29 -4.47
N GLU A 37 -8.64 4.18 -4.84
CA GLU A 37 -9.12 2.81 -4.62
C GLU A 37 -8.49 2.23 -3.35
N HIS A 38 -8.81 2.83 -2.20
CA HIS A 38 -8.31 2.40 -0.90
C HIS A 38 -9.40 2.47 0.19
N ALA A 39 -9.26 1.61 1.20
CA ALA A 39 -10.04 1.65 2.43
C ALA A 39 -9.13 2.12 3.56
N VAL A 40 -9.60 3.07 4.36
CA VAL A 40 -8.92 3.54 5.58
C VAL A 40 -9.74 3.09 6.77
N THR A 41 -9.08 2.53 7.78
CA THR A 41 -9.69 2.19 9.06
C THR A 41 -8.84 2.78 10.19
N GLU A 42 -9.49 3.49 11.09
CA GLU A 42 -8.88 4.01 12.33
C GLU A 42 -9.56 3.31 13.51
N LEU A 43 -8.75 2.70 14.37
CA LEU A 43 -9.24 1.95 15.54
C LEU A 43 -8.45 2.37 16.78
N PRO A 44 -9.07 2.35 17.99
CA PRO A 44 -8.32 2.52 19.22
C PRO A 44 -7.22 1.47 19.33
N SER A 45 -6.01 1.89 19.66
CA SER A 45 -4.87 0.97 19.71
C SER A 45 -5.00 -0.04 20.86
N MET A 46 -4.61 -1.29 20.58
CA MET A 46 -4.46 -2.32 21.61
C MET A 46 -3.34 -2.01 22.62
N ALA A 47 -2.55 -0.96 22.38
CA ALA A 47 -1.59 -0.41 23.32
C ALA A 47 -2.23 0.21 24.58
N GLY A 48 -3.55 0.46 24.56
CA GLY A 48 -4.25 1.18 25.62
C GLY A 48 -4.08 2.71 25.55
N TYR A 49 -3.41 3.21 24.51
CA TYR A 49 -3.28 4.63 24.18
C TYR A 49 -3.03 4.80 22.67
N GLY A 50 -3.45 5.93 22.11
CA GLY A 50 -3.31 6.22 20.68
C GLY A 50 -4.27 5.43 19.79
N GLU A 51 -4.07 5.54 18.48
CA GLU A 51 -4.90 4.95 17.43
C GLU A 51 -4.02 4.12 16.50
N ASP A 52 -4.58 3.00 16.03
CA ASP A 52 -4.03 2.21 14.95
C ASP A 52 -4.71 2.65 13.65
N THR A 53 -3.92 2.97 12.63
CA THR A 53 -4.42 3.31 11.29
C THR A 53 -4.04 2.20 10.32
N ASP A 54 -5.01 1.68 9.57
CA ASP A 54 -4.80 0.74 8.47
C ASP A 54 -5.32 1.32 7.16
N VAL A 55 -4.45 1.37 6.15
CA VAL A 55 -4.78 1.80 4.78
C VAL A 55 -4.57 0.62 3.85
N ARG A 56 -5.59 0.24 3.08
CA ARG A 56 -5.53 -0.92 2.18
C ARG A 56 -6.03 -0.59 0.79
N CYS A 57 -5.26 -0.95 -0.24
CA CYS A 57 -5.67 -0.83 -1.63
C CYS A 57 -6.70 -1.93 -1.94
N THR A 58 -7.89 -1.53 -2.37
CA THR A 58 -8.97 -2.48 -2.68
C THR A 58 -8.72 -3.25 -3.98
N ARG A 59 -7.81 -2.75 -4.84
CA ARG A 59 -7.48 -3.37 -6.14
C ARG A 59 -6.43 -4.48 -6.04
N CYS A 60 -5.29 -4.21 -5.41
CA CYS A 60 -4.19 -5.17 -5.31
C CYS A 60 -4.07 -5.82 -3.93
N GLY A 61 -4.72 -5.26 -2.91
CA GLY A 61 -4.65 -5.76 -1.54
C GLY A 61 -3.43 -5.31 -0.73
N SER A 62 -2.54 -4.49 -1.30
CA SER A 62 -1.40 -3.91 -0.55
C SER A 62 -1.93 -3.07 0.61
N ALA A 63 -1.25 -3.10 1.75
CA ALA A 63 -1.69 -2.40 2.96
C ALA A 63 -0.53 -1.76 3.72
N GLU A 64 -0.84 -0.69 4.43
CA GLU A 64 0.03 -0.05 5.41
C GLU A 64 -0.71 0.03 6.73
N THR A 65 -0.02 -0.31 7.82
CA THR A 65 -0.54 -0.18 9.17
C THR A 65 0.42 0.70 9.97
N THR A 66 -0.12 1.63 10.75
CA THR A 66 0.63 2.41 11.73
C THR A 66 0.03 2.16 13.10
N ASP A 67 0.86 1.76 14.07
CA ASP A 67 0.43 1.60 15.45
C ASP A 67 1.43 2.23 16.43
N PRO A 68 1.01 2.66 17.64
CA PRO A 68 1.87 3.32 18.61
C PRO A 68 3.00 2.44 19.19
N ILE A 69 2.88 1.10 19.12
CA ILE A 69 3.85 0.18 19.73
C ILE A 69 4.96 -0.16 18.75
N PHE A 70 4.60 -0.45 17.51
CA PHE A 70 5.49 -0.97 16.49
C PHE A 70 5.78 0.02 15.36
N GLY A 71 5.10 1.16 15.34
CA GLY A 71 5.25 2.18 14.32
C GLY A 71 4.62 1.78 12.99
N TRP A 72 5.17 2.31 11.90
CA TRP A 72 4.68 2.08 10.54
C TRP A 72 5.18 0.76 9.95
N ARG A 73 4.29 0.04 9.26
CA ARG A 73 4.57 -1.25 8.61
C ARG A 73 3.87 -1.33 7.25
N ALA A 74 4.66 -1.55 6.20
CA ALA A 74 4.14 -1.85 4.86
C ALA A 74 3.98 -3.36 4.60
N LYS A 75 2.88 -3.73 3.94
CA LYS A 75 2.60 -5.08 3.42
C LYS A 75 2.26 -4.96 1.92
N PRO A 76 3.28 -4.93 1.03
CA PRO A 76 3.05 -4.84 -0.40
C PRO A 76 2.49 -6.16 -0.95
N ALA A 77 1.50 -6.08 -1.83
CA ALA A 77 0.96 -7.26 -2.51
C ALA A 77 1.81 -7.65 -3.73
N THR A 78 1.81 -8.94 -4.07
CA THR A 78 2.40 -9.43 -5.31
C THR A 78 1.53 -8.96 -6.49
N TRP A 79 2.05 -8.03 -7.31
CA TRP A 79 1.34 -7.45 -8.44
C TRP A 79 2.21 -7.38 -9.72
N PRO A 80 1.65 -7.58 -10.93
CA PRO A 80 0.31 -8.12 -11.19
C PRO A 80 0.14 -9.55 -10.62
N PRO A 81 -1.09 -10.00 -10.34
CA PRO A 81 -1.32 -11.38 -9.93
C PRO A 81 -0.67 -12.30 -10.97
N LEU A 82 0.19 -13.20 -10.50
CA LEU A 82 0.72 -14.23 -11.38
C LEU A 82 -0.48 -15.02 -11.92
N PRO A 83 -0.57 -15.26 -13.24
CA PRO A 83 -1.60 -16.14 -13.76
C PRO A 83 -1.48 -17.44 -12.99
N GLN A 84 -2.56 -17.83 -12.31
CA GLN A 84 -2.65 -19.16 -11.72
C GLN A 84 -2.51 -20.09 -12.91
N HIS A 85 -1.36 -20.76 -13.04
CA HIS A 85 -1.25 -21.87 -13.97
C HIS A 85 -2.27 -22.89 -13.45
N ASP A 86 -3.44 -22.90 -14.07
CA ASP A 86 -4.43 -23.97 -14.00
C ASP A 86 -3.64 -25.26 -14.22
N GLN A 87 -3.36 -25.98 -13.14
CA GLN A 87 -2.76 -27.29 -13.25
C GLN A 87 -3.84 -28.22 -13.83
N PRO A 88 -3.51 -29.00 -14.87
CA PRO A 88 -4.44 -29.92 -15.52
C PRO A 88 -4.91 -31.05 -14.61
#